data_AF-A0A9E5NQW0-F1
#
_entry.id   AF-A0A9E5NQW0-F1
#
_cell.length_a   1.000
_cell.length_b   1.000
_cell.length_c   1.000
_cell.angle_alpha   90.00
_cell.angle_beta   90.00
_cell.angle_gamma   90.00
#
_symmetry.space_group_name_H-M   'P 1'
#
loop_
_entity.id
_entity.type
_entity.pdbx_description
1 polymer ?
#
loop_
_entity_poly.entity_id
_entity_poly.type
_entity_poly.pdbx_seq_one_letter_code
_entity_poly.pdbx_strand_id
1 'polypeptide(L)'
;MHEPTTTRTPFSIACTGRLAGFVLLAAVACADPAADGPDGMFRGGPDHAGVYAGAFASGHGQVEWAFQTGGPVRGSPLIDGDLVLVGSGDGRLYAIDRASGEERWHFEAGAAVNSSVAVHAGLVYFGDRSNVFYALDRRTGRERWRVETGADHPWDWGHEGWDYFTSSPAIAGDLMVVGSGDGSVYGFDAASGTERWRVSTGGRVRSSPAIANGVAYVGSADGILYAIDLETGELRWSFETEGASFNSAEFGFDRKTIQSSPAVAGGRVFFGSRDGKFYALDTSTGELAWRFDHSTPWVVSSPAIYQGAAIVGTSDGLFLHAMDVETGGELWRYETGDRVFSSPAVSGGIVYVGVHSGRFLALDAAGGALEWELRFGGAVMSSPVVHQGRAYFGCDDGSVYAVRLEDGPAPRRAVYWDPERTGWNTFAGHEGVRDFFESRGYEVLDRFQLARFMEVSNGESGRSVVVFAMDDLPATVTAVPADTVLARRYLDSGGKIVWLGLPPLSLERDADGNITAFNRDGPRTLLGVDHYRYDLDQYAGYPTGDGERWGFTDWWVSVSGVDVAEVTTALALDEKGGAPAWVKDYGGPVGSGFVSLWGTYRPMPARYYEQVRRVAEYGLGIAAAER
;
A
#
# COMPACT_ATOMS: atom_id res chain seq x y z
N MET A 1 -62.32 45.56 -19.05
CA MET A 1 -62.58 46.68 -18.14
C MET A 1 -61.28 47.01 -17.43
N HIS A 2 -60.79 48.22 -17.71
CA HIS A 2 -59.71 48.98 -17.08
C HIS A 2 -58.85 48.37 -15.96
N GLU A 3 -57.54 48.28 -16.23
CA GLU A 3 -56.50 48.84 -15.34
C GLU A 3 -56.73 50.36 -15.19
N PRO A 4 -56.36 51.01 -14.05
CA PRO A 4 -54.95 51.43 -13.91
C PRO A 4 -54.39 51.74 -12.48
N THR A 5 -53.05 51.68 -12.39
CA THR A 5 -52.07 52.66 -11.82
C THR A 5 -52.07 53.11 -10.33
N THR A 6 -50.95 52.76 -9.67
CA THR A 6 -49.93 53.59 -8.97
C THR A 6 -50.34 54.78 -8.06
N THR A 7 -49.77 54.86 -6.83
CA THR A 7 -48.64 55.75 -6.48
C THR A 7 -48.35 55.89 -4.94
N ARG A 8 -47.05 55.92 -4.63
CA ARG A 8 -46.28 56.72 -3.65
C ARG A 8 -46.39 56.53 -2.11
N THR A 9 -45.20 56.32 -1.56
CA THR A 9 -44.71 56.45 -0.17
C THR A 9 -44.72 57.90 0.37
N PRO A 10 -44.51 58.09 1.69
CA PRO A 10 -43.17 58.54 2.10
C PRO A 10 -42.60 57.88 3.37
N PHE A 11 -41.27 57.93 3.42
CA PHE A 11 -40.37 57.62 4.53
C PHE A 11 -40.68 58.39 5.82
N SER A 12 -40.47 57.74 6.97
CA SER A 12 -39.71 58.35 8.07
C SER A 12 -38.97 57.27 8.86
N ILE A 13 -37.64 57.45 8.92
CA ILE A 13 -36.65 56.64 9.61
C ILE A 13 -36.64 57.08 11.08
N ALA A 14 -36.79 56.14 12.00
CA ALA A 14 -36.24 56.25 13.34
C ALA A 14 -35.48 54.97 13.66
N CYS A 15 -34.17 55.03 13.44
CA CYS A 15 -33.21 54.08 13.97
C CYS A 15 -33.17 54.18 15.49
N THR A 16 -33.54 53.10 16.17
CA THR A 16 -32.95 52.75 17.48
C THR A 16 -32.73 51.25 17.46
N GLY A 17 -31.46 50.87 17.32
CA GLY A 17 -31.03 49.48 17.24
C GLY A 17 -31.22 48.73 18.56
N ARG A 18 -31.60 47.47 18.44
CA ARG A 18 -31.24 46.40 19.37
C ARG A 18 -30.87 45.18 18.54
N LEU A 19 -29.65 44.70 18.75
CA LEU A 19 -29.13 43.46 18.18
C LEU A 19 -30.08 42.30 18.51
N ALA A 20 -30.64 41.68 17.48
CA ALA A 20 -31.17 40.32 17.59
C ALA A 20 -30.01 39.36 17.34
N GLY A 21 -29.43 38.83 18.42
CA GLY A 21 -28.53 37.70 18.33
C GLY A 21 -29.32 36.48 17.87
N PHE A 22 -29.06 36.03 16.65
CA PHE A 22 -29.42 34.68 16.23
C PHE A 22 -28.53 33.70 17.01
N VAL A 23 -29.11 33.05 18.03
CA VAL A 23 -28.53 31.84 18.60
C VAL A 23 -28.76 30.74 17.56
N LEU A 24 -27.74 30.46 16.75
CA LEU A 24 -27.63 29.15 16.11
C LEU A 24 -27.52 28.13 17.25
N LEU A 25 -28.58 27.35 17.47
CA LEU A 25 -28.41 26.05 18.12
C LEU A 25 -27.59 25.19 17.16
N ALA A 26 -26.27 25.19 17.36
CA ALA A 26 -25.44 24.10 16.90
C ALA A 26 -25.95 22.85 17.62
N ALA A 27 -26.66 21.99 16.89
CA ALA A 27 -26.83 20.61 17.30
C ALA A 27 -25.43 20.01 17.35
N VAL A 28 -24.82 20.00 18.54
CA VAL A 28 -23.71 19.10 18.83
C VAL A 28 -24.32 17.72 18.67
N ALA A 29 -24.07 17.09 17.53
CA ALA A 29 -24.22 15.66 17.41
C ALA A 29 -23.33 15.07 18.51
N CYS A 30 -23.95 14.61 19.59
CA CYS A 30 -23.28 13.71 20.51
C CYS A 30 -22.85 12.52 19.67
N ALA A 31 -21.56 12.42 19.37
CA ALA A 31 -20.98 11.19 18.86
C ALA A 31 -21.40 10.07 19.82
N ASP A 32 -22.03 9.04 19.29
CA ASP A 32 -22.38 7.86 20.06
C ASP A 32 -21.13 7.33 20.79
N PRO A 33 -21.20 7.04 22.10
CA PRO A 33 -20.09 6.47 22.86
C PRO A 33 -19.85 4.98 22.54
N ALA A 34 -20.31 4.51 21.37
CA ALA A 34 -20.28 3.12 20.92
C ALA A 34 -19.60 2.98 19.54
N ALA A 35 -18.56 3.77 19.29
CA ALA A 35 -17.83 3.80 18.01
C ALA A 35 -16.37 3.32 18.12
N ASP A 36 -16.04 2.52 19.12
CA ASP A 36 -14.77 1.80 19.14
C ASP A 36 -14.94 0.52 18.30
N GLY A 37 -14.27 0.47 17.14
CA GLY A 37 -14.14 -0.75 16.35
C GLY A 37 -13.50 -1.90 17.16
N PRO A 38 -13.48 -3.13 16.63
CA PRO A 38 -12.82 -4.24 17.33
C PRO A 38 -11.34 -3.92 17.59
N ASP A 39 -10.81 -4.49 18.66
CA ASP A 39 -9.38 -4.45 18.94
C ASP A 39 -8.60 -5.13 17.80
N GLY A 40 -7.40 -4.64 17.53
CA GLY A 40 -6.58 -5.09 16.42
C GLY A 40 -5.12 -5.14 16.81
N MET A 41 -4.39 -6.11 16.30
CA MET A 41 -2.98 -6.32 16.62
C MET A 41 -2.25 -6.87 15.41
N PHE A 42 -0.92 -6.88 15.47
CA PHE A 42 -0.08 -7.53 14.47
C PHE A 42 -0.58 -8.96 14.20
N ARG A 43 -0.71 -9.33 12.92
CA ARG A 43 -1.16 -10.66 12.48
C ARG A 43 -2.56 -11.08 12.93
N GLY A 44 -3.43 -10.10 13.19
CA GLY A 44 -4.87 -10.29 13.40
C GLY A 44 -5.29 -10.49 14.86
N GLY A 45 -4.38 -10.83 15.76
CA GLY A 45 -4.69 -11.09 17.15
C GLY A 45 -3.45 -11.44 17.98
N PRO A 46 -3.60 -11.60 19.30
CA PRO A 46 -2.48 -11.85 20.22
C PRO A 46 -1.75 -13.17 19.95
N ASP A 47 -2.39 -14.16 19.34
CA ASP A 47 -1.80 -15.46 18.99
C ASP A 47 -0.96 -15.44 17.69
N HIS A 48 -0.99 -14.33 16.95
CA HIS A 48 -0.26 -14.09 15.71
C HIS A 48 -0.51 -15.10 14.57
N ALA A 49 -1.70 -15.73 14.52
CA ALA A 49 -2.01 -16.73 13.51
C ALA A 49 -1.86 -16.22 12.06
N GLY A 50 -2.07 -14.93 11.82
CA GLY A 50 -1.95 -14.31 10.49
C GLY A 50 -2.98 -14.80 9.48
N VAL A 51 -4.15 -15.19 10.00
CA VAL A 51 -5.30 -15.61 9.21
C VAL A 51 -6.40 -14.57 9.36
N TYR A 52 -6.95 -14.13 8.25
CA TYR A 52 -7.97 -13.10 8.17
C TYR A 52 -9.25 -13.63 7.55
N ALA A 53 -10.39 -13.19 8.08
CA ALA A 53 -11.69 -13.56 7.55
C ALA A 53 -11.90 -13.00 6.13
N GLY A 54 -12.47 -13.84 5.27
CA GLY A 54 -12.74 -13.52 3.87
C GLY A 54 -12.77 -14.82 3.07
N ALA A 55 -13.65 -14.91 2.08
CA ALA A 55 -13.64 -15.97 1.08
C ALA A 55 -13.31 -15.31 -0.26
N PHE A 56 -12.30 -15.82 -0.94
CA PHE A 56 -11.89 -15.36 -2.27
C PHE A 56 -11.72 -16.58 -3.15
N ALA A 57 -12.24 -16.52 -4.38
CA ALA A 57 -11.85 -17.49 -5.39
C ALA A 57 -10.51 -17.07 -6.01
N SER A 58 -9.99 -17.90 -6.91
CA SER A 58 -8.88 -17.48 -7.77
C SER A 58 -9.32 -16.27 -8.61
N GLY A 59 -8.42 -15.28 -8.70
CA GLY A 59 -8.79 -13.95 -9.14
C GLY A 59 -7.58 -13.11 -9.49
N HIS A 60 -7.63 -11.80 -9.22
CA HIS A 60 -6.50 -10.90 -9.39
C HIS A 60 -6.50 -9.77 -8.35
N GLY A 61 -5.33 -9.19 -8.12
CA GLY A 61 -5.17 -7.98 -7.33
C GLY A 61 -5.19 -6.75 -8.23
N GLN A 62 -5.81 -5.67 -7.74
CA GLN A 62 -5.76 -4.37 -8.38
C GLN A 62 -5.51 -3.26 -7.36
N VAL A 63 -4.54 -2.39 -7.64
CA VAL A 63 -4.29 -1.20 -6.82
C VAL A 63 -5.52 -0.29 -6.89
N GLU A 64 -6.11 -0.02 -5.74
CA GLU A 64 -7.24 0.89 -5.56
C GLU A 64 -6.76 2.27 -5.13
N TRP A 65 -5.83 2.30 -4.16
CA TRP A 65 -5.11 3.49 -3.76
C TRP A 65 -3.72 3.24 -3.18
N ALA A 66 -2.94 4.30 -3.16
CA ALA A 66 -1.59 4.40 -2.67
C ALA A 66 -1.43 5.75 -1.98
N PHE A 67 -1.01 5.72 -0.74
CA PHE A 67 -0.72 6.90 0.06
C PHE A 67 0.79 7.06 0.20
N GLN A 68 1.33 8.22 -0.19
CA GLN A 68 2.76 8.48 -0.17
C GLN A 68 3.19 9.09 1.17
N THR A 69 4.11 8.43 1.88
CA THR A 69 4.79 8.95 3.07
C THR A 69 6.15 9.56 2.71
N GLY A 70 6.84 10.14 3.69
CA GLY A 70 8.18 10.72 3.51
C GLY A 70 9.34 9.72 3.58
N GLY A 71 9.07 8.45 3.90
CA GLY A 71 10.10 7.43 4.15
C GLY A 71 9.58 6.00 3.89
N PRO A 72 10.43 4.97 3.99
CA PRO A 72 10.02 3.59 3.71
C PRO A 72 8.96 3.10 4.69
N VAL A 73 7.95 2.35 4.21
CA VAL A 73 6.87 1.82 5.05
C VAL A 73 7.10 0.34 5.34
N ARG A 74 7.65 0.04 6.52
CA ARG A 74 8.01 -1.33 6.94
C ARG A 74 7.14 -1.90 8.06
N GLY A 75 6.51 -1.03 8.86
CA GLY A 75 5.51 -1.46 9.83
C GLY A 75 4.29 -2.04 9.13
N SER A 76 3.68 -3.07 9.72
CA SER A 76 2.50 -3.71 9.10
C SER A 76 1.26 -2.84 9.37
N PRO A 77 0.41 -2.56 8.37
CA PRO A 77 -0.82 -1.81 8.57
C PRO A 77 -1.79 -2.55 9.50
N LEU A 78 -2.57 -1.79 10.26
CA LEU A 78 -3.70 -2.27 11.04
C LEU A 78 -4.98 -1.62 10.51
N ILE A 79 -6.04 -2.41 10.39
CA ILE A 79 -7.36 -1.92 10.01
C ILE A 79 -8.17 -1.64 11.26
N ASP A 80 -8.56 -0.38 11.41
CA ASP A 80 -9.37 0.12 12.52
C ASP A 80 -10.62 0.81 11.97
N GLY A 81 -11.69 0.02 11.78
CA GLY A 81 -12.95 0.52 11.22
C GLY A 81 -12.78 1.08 9.81
N ASP A 82 -12.80 2.40 9.70
CA ASP A 82 -12.61 3.15 8.46
C ASP A 82 -11.19 3.71 8.30
N LEU A 83 -10.26 3.36 9.19
CA LEU A 83 -8.87 3.77 9.15
C LEU A 83 -7.93 2.61 8.80
N VAL A 84 -6.84 2.95 8.11
CA VAL A 84 -5.61 2.18 8.00
C VAL A 84 -4.57 2.90 8.84
N LEU A 85 -4.10 2.26 9.91
CA LEU A 85 -3.04 2.78 10.79
C LEU A 85 -1.71 2.16 10.42
N VAL A 86 -0.68 2.97 10.18
CA VAL A 86 0.63 2.46 9.74
C VAL A 86 1.78 3.40 10.07
N GLY A 87 2.88 2.83 10.56
CA GLY A 87 4.13 3.55 10.83
C GLY A 87 5.03 3.66 9.60
N SER A 88 5.73 4.77 9.47
CA SER A 88 6.72 5.01 8.41
C SER A 88 8.11 5.34 8.96
N GLY A 89 9.12 5.04 8.14
CA GLY A 89 10.51 5.38 8.38
C GLY A 89 10.81 6.88 8.39
N ASP A 90 9.86 7.73 8.01
CA ASP A 90 9.94 9.19 8.19
C ASP A 90 9.69 9.65 9.63
N GLY A 91 9.39 8.72 10.54
CA GLY A 91 9.14 9.02 11.95
C GLY A 91 7.69 9.38 12.25
N ARG A 92 6.75 9.03 11.37
CA ARG A 92 5.32 9.27 11.60
C ARG A 92 4.51 7.99 11.72
N LEU A 93 3.48 8.06 12.55
CA LEU A 93 2.33 7.16 12.48
C LEU A 93 1.22 7.86 11.70
N TYR A 94 0.74 7.22 10.65
CA TYR A 94 -0.34 7.72 9.80
C TYR A 94 -1.66 7.01 10.11
N ALA A 95 -2.75 7.77 10.08
CA ALA A 95 -4.10 7.25 9.96
C ALA A 95 -4.70 7.70 8.63
N ILE A 96 -5.00 6.72 7.79
CA ILE A 96 -5.43 6.92 6.41
C ILE A 96 -6.87 6.44 6.29
N ASP A 97 -7.72 7.21 5.63
CA ASP A 97 -9.07 6.80 5.28
C ASP A 97 -9.01 5.55 4.41
N ARG A 98 -9.66 4.47 4.86
CA ARG A 98 -9.61 3.16 4.21
C ARG A 98 -10.23 3.15 2.82
N ALA A 99 -11.22 4.01 2.57
CA ALA A 99 -11.95 4.07 1.32
C ALA A 99 -11.28 5.03 0.31
N SER A 100 -10.87 6.22 0.74
CA SER A 100 -10.31 7.24 -0.15
C SER A 100 -8.79 7.20 -0.27
N GLY A 101 -8.09 6.60 0.70
CA GLY A 101 -6.63 6.65 0.77
C GLY A 101 -6.08 8.01 1.22
N GLU A 102 -6.93 8.93 1.70
CA GLU A 102 -6.53 10.25 2.17
C GLU A 102 -6.08 10.20 3.64
N GLU A 103 -5.12 11.05 4.00
CA GLU A 103 -4.73 11.20 5.39
C GLU A 103 -5.88 11.79 6.22
N ARG A 104 -6.21 11.13 7.34
CA ARG A 104 -7.12 11.67 8.36
C ARG A 104 -6.36 12.43 9.45
N TRP A 105 -5.24 11.87 9.88
CA TRP A 105 -4.30 12.49 10.81
C TRP A 105 -2.96 11.75 10.77
N HIS A 106 -1.92 12.39 11.29
CA HIS A 106 -0.66 11.73 11.61
C HIS A 106 -0.15 12.18 12.99
N PHE A 107 0.76 11.39 13.56
CA PHE A 107 1.52 11.70 14.76
C PHE A 107 3.02 11.68 14.43
N GLU A 108 3.76 12.67 14.93
CA GLU A 108 5.22 12.78 14.76
C GLU A 108 5.94 12.15 15.97
N ALA A 109 6.60 11.02 15.74
CA ALA A 109 7.45 10.35 16.72
C ALA A 109 8.88 10.89 16.68
N GLY A 110 9.70 10.51 17.68
CA GLY A 110 11.10 10.93 17.77
C GLY A 110 12.04 10.23 16.79
N ALA A 111 11.64 9.09 16.24
CA ALA A 111 12.41 8.28 15.31
C ALA A 111 11.50 7.47 14.37
N ALA A 112 12.11 6.79 13.39
CA ALA A 112 11.41 5.92 12.44
C ALA A 112 10.46 4.92 13.14
N VAL A 113 9.22 4.84 12.66
CA VAL A 113 8.19 3.97 13.22
C VAL A 113 8.11 2.68 12.41
N ASN A 114 8.91 1.68 12.81
CA ASN A 114 8.98 0.38 12.13
C ASN A 114 8.17 -0.72 12.81
N SER A 115 7.57 -0.46 13.99
CA SER A 115 6.70 -1.42 14.64
C SER A 115 5.35 -1.50 13.92
N SER A 116 4.67 -2.63 14.02
CA SER A 116 3.24 -2.69 13.72
C SER A 116 2.44 -2.05 14.85
N VAL A 117 1.23 -1.59 14.52
CA VAL A 117 0.33 -0.91 15.44
C VAL A 117 -0.53 -1.93 16.18
N ALA A 118 -0.88 -1.65 17.43
CA ALA A 118 -1.97 -2.32 18.15
C ALA A 118 -3.05 -1.31 18.56
N VAL A 119 -4.30 -1.74 18.61
CA VAL A 119 -5.44 -0.95 19.05
C VAL A 119 -6.20 -1.73 20.10
N HIS A 120 -6.38 -1.12 21.27
CA HIS A 120 -7.17 -1.70 22.36
C HIS A 120 -7.81 -0.60 23.21
N ALA A 121 -9.07 -0.78 23.60
CA ALA A 121 -9.76 0.08 24.58
C ALA A 121 -9.64 1.61 24.29
N GLY A 122 -9.81 2.00 23.02
CA GLY A 122 -9.76 3.41 22.61
C GLY A 122 -8.36 4.01 22.51
N LEU A 123 -7.32 3.18 22.57
CA LEU A 123 -5.92 3.58 22.43
C LEU A 123 -5.24 2.89 21.26
N VAL A 124 -4.27 3.60 20.67
CA VAL A 124 -3.38 3.14 19.59
C VAL A 124 -1.96 3.06 20.14
N TYR A 125 -1.32 1.90 20.02
CA TYR A 125 0.01 1.60 20.57
C TYR A 125 1.02 1.30 19.47
N PHE A 126 2.21 1.85 19.59
CA PHE A 126 3.33 1.58 18.68
C PHE A 126 4.68 1.95 19.32
N GLY A 127 5.78 1.53 18.70
CA GLY A 127 7.14 1.86 19.10
C GLY A 127 7.99 2.38 17.95
N ASP A 128 8.94 3.27 18.26
CA ASP A 128 9.92 3.78 17.31
C ASP A 128 11.29 3.12 17.45
N ARG A 129 12.20 3.44 16.52
CA ARG A 129 13.58 2.91 16.48
C ARG A 129 14.48 3.41 17.61
N SER A 130 14.04 4.36 18.42
CA SER A 130 14.77 4.87 19.59
C SER A 130 14.32 4.21 20.89
N ASN A 131 13.56 3.10 20.81
CA ASN A 131 12.95 2.40 21.94
C ASN A 131 12.00 3.27 22.76
N VAL A 132 11.29 4.20 22.10
CA VAL A 132 10.17 4.91 22.70
C VAL A 132 8.88 4.24 22.26
N PHE A 133 8.02 3.92 23.23
CA PHE A 133 6.68 3.36 23.00
C PHE A 133 5.63 4.38 23.37
N TYR A 134 4.61 4.49 22.54
CA TYR A 134 3.57 5.52 22.64
C TYR A 134 2.21 4.86 22.78
N ALA A 135 1.30 5.53 23.49
CA ALA A 135 -0.12 5.33 23.35
C ALA A 135 -0.80 6.64 22.95
N LEU A 136 -1.62 6.58 21.90
CA LEU A 136 -2.41 7.70 21.41
C LEU A 136 -3.89 7.44 21.65
N ASP A 137 -4.66 8.50 21.80
CA ASP A 137 -6.12 8.45 21.72
C ASP A 137 -6.53 8.02 20.30
N ARG A 138 -7.24 6.88 20.19
CA ARG A 138 -7.61 6.25 18.91
C ARG A 138 -8.34 7.19 17.96
N ARG A 139 -9.18 8.07 18.50
CA ARG A 139 -10.03 8.97 17.71
C ARG A 139 -9.29 10.23 17.25
N THR A 140 -8.38 10.75 18.07
CA THR A 140 -7.77 12.07 17.84
C THR A 140 -6.29 12.01 17.47
N GLY A 141 -5.63 10.86 17.60
CA GLY A 141 -4.19 10.71 17.39
C GLY A 141 -3.33 11.44 18.42
N ARG A 142 -3.92 11.95 19.52
CA ARG A 142 -3.19 12.70 20.54
C ARG A 142 -2.49 11.76 21.52
N GLU A 143 -1.23 12.05 21.82
CA GLU A 143 -0.47 11.31 22.84
C GLU A 143 -1.21 11.31 24.19
N ARG A 144 -1.33 10.11 24.76
CA ARG A 144 -1.88 9.85 26.09
C ARG A 144 -0.75 9.60 27.08
N TRP A 145 0.21 8.79 26.67
CA TRP A 145 1.45 8.56 27.38
C TRP A 145 2.52 8.10 26.39
N ARG A 146 3.78 8.20 26.82
CA ARG A 146 4.92 7.55 26.19
C ARG A 146 5.89 7.05 27.25
N VAL A 147 6.61 5.98 26.93
CA VAL A 147 7.67 5.42 27.77
C VAL A 147 8.93 5.22 26.93
N GLU A 148 10.07 5.54 27.52
CA GLU A 148 11.39 5.32 26.93
C GLU A 148 12.06 4.20 27.72
N THR A 149 12.48 3.14 27.03
CA THR A 149 13.24 2.05 27.65
C THR A 149 14.75 2.31 27.56
N GLY A 150 15.58 1.32 27.84
CA GLY A 150 17.03 1.48 27.79
C GLY A 150 17.55 1.76 26.37
N ALA A 151 18.82 2.18 26.31
CA ALA A 151 19.54 2.25 25.05
C ALA A 151 19.66 0.86 24.44
N ASP A 152 19.62 0.79 23.10
CA ASP A 152 19.90 -0.44 22.37
C ASP A 152 21.19 -1.10 22.88
N HIS A 153 21.14 -2.41 23.11
CA HIS A 153 22.35 -3.20 23.31
C HIS A 153 23.34 -2.86 22.19
N PRO A 154 24.67 -2.87 22.37
CA PRO A 154 25.59 -2.62 21.26
C PRO A 154 25.57 -3.75 20.22
N TRP A 155 25.94 -3.42 18.97
CA TRP A 155 26.15 -4.41 17.91
C TRP A 155 27.52 -5.04 18.10
N ASP A 156 27.58 -6.37 18.19
CA ASP A 156 28.86 -7.09 18.33
C ASP A 156 29.83 -6.79 17.18
N TRP A 157 29.31 -6.46 16.00
CA TRP A 157 30.05 -6.17 14.76
C TRP A 157 30.18 -4.68 14.43
N GLY A 158 29.64 -3.79 15.27
CA GLY A 158 29.63 -2.34 15.04
C GLY A 158 28.71 -1.84 13.91
N HIS A 159 28.01 -2.73 13.18
CA HIS A 159 26.99 -2.36 12.21
C HIS A 159 25.79 -3.32 12.21
N GLU A 160 24.63 -2.75 11.88
CA GLU A 160 23.28 -3.30 12.02
C GLU A 160 22.81 -4.13 10.81
N GLY A 161 23.72 -4.74 10.05
CA GLY A 161 23.39 -5.35 8.77
C GLY A 161 22.12 -6.21 8.87
N TRP A 162 21.05 -5.77 8.21
CA TRP A 162 19.78 -6.48 8.09
C TRP A 162 18.87 -6.51 9.35
N ASP A 163 19.01 -5.57 10.31
CA ASP A 163 18.02 -5.33 11.39
C ASP A 163 16.97 -4.27 11.01
N TYR A 164 15.90 -4.71 10.37
CA TYR A 164 14.88 -3.81 9.80
C TYR A 164 13.67 -3.55 10.71
N PHE A 165 13.44 -4.42 11.69
CA PHE A 165 12.18 -4.50 12.42
C PHE A 165 12.36 -4.16 13.90
N THR A 166 11.34 -3.55 14.51
CA THR A 166 11.21 -3.41 15.96
C THR A 166 10.07 -4.31 16.45
N SER A 167 10.10 -4.65 17.74
CA SER A 167 9.00 -5.39 18.36
C SER A 167 7.71 -4.56 18.28
N SER A 168 6.59 -5.22 17.99
CA SER A 168 5.27 -4.59 17.98
C SER A 168 4.57 -4.84 19.32
N PRO A 169 3.81 -3.86 19.85
CA PRO A 169 3.06 -4.05 21.09
C PRO A 169 2.03 -5.19 20.99
N ALA A 170 1.97 -6.03 22.02
CA ALA A 170 0.97 -7.06 22.19
C ALA A 170 0.07 -6.75 23.39
N ILE A 171 -1.23 -6.56 23.21
CA ILE A 171 -2.18 -6.22 24.27
C ILE A 171 -2.98 -7.44 24.70
N ALA A 172 -3.11 -7.66 26.01
CA ALA A 172 -3.99 -8.65 26.59
C ALA A 172 -4.65 -8.10 27.85
N GLY A 173 -5.93 -7.73 27.73
CA GLY A 173 -6.64 -7.02 28.79
C GLY A 173 -5.99 -5.67 29.07
N ASP A 174 -5.59 -5.42 30.30
CA ASP A 174 -5.00 -4.15 30.74
C ASP A 174 -3.46 -4.10 30.64
N LEU A 175 -2.84 -5.11 30.02
CA LEU A 175 -1.39 -5.21 29.88
C LEU A 175 -0.95 -5.09 28.42
N MET A 176 0.03 -4.23 28.17
CA MET A 176 0.82 -4.18 26.94
C MET A 176 2.16 -4.88 27.16
N VAL A 177 2.44 -5.92 26.38
CA VAL A 177 3.73 -6.61 26.34
C VAL A 177 4.51 -6.20 25.11
N VAL A 178 5.80 -5.90 25.26
CA VAL A 178 6.64 -5.52 24.13
C VAL A 178 8.11 -5.86 24.36
N GLY A 179 8.82 -6.22 23.29
CA GLY A 179 10.27 -6.36 23.29
C GLY A 179 10.99 -5.04 23.04
N SER A 180 12.14 -4.86 23.66
CA SER A 180 12.96 -3.66 23.50
C SER A 180 14.39 -4.01 23.04
N GLY A 181 15.00 -3.09 22.29
CA GLY A 181 16.37 -3.27 21.83
C GLY A 181 17.41 -3.14 22.96
N ASP A 182 17.02 -2.69 24.15
CA ASP A 182 17.85 -2.74 25.36
C ASP A 182 18.07 -4.16 25.92
N GLY A 183 17.47 -5.18 25.30
CA GLY A 183 17.57 -6.57 25.74
C GLY A 183 16.64 -6.88 26.90
N SER A 184 15.44 -6.31 26.89
CA SER A 184 14.38 -6.66 27.85
C SER A 184 13.02 -6.82 27.18
N VAL A 185 12.18 -7.65 27.78
CA VAL A 185 10.74 -7.72 27.53
C VAL A 185 10.05 -6.96 28.66
N TYR A 186 9.12 -6.09 28.30
CA TYR A 186 8.39 -5.24 29.23
C TYR A 186 6.91 -5.59 29.24
N GLY A 187 6.30 -5.56 30.43
CA GLY A 187 4.86 -5.51 30.63
C GLY A 187 4.47 -4.17 31.21
N PHE A 188 3.73 -3.37 30.46
CA PHE A 188 3.22 -2.07 30.87
C PHE A 188 1.71 -2.11 31.10
N ASP A 189 1.22 -1.34 32.06
CA ASP A 189 -0.19 -1.00 32.16
C ASP A 189 -0.63 -0.28 30.87
N ALA A 190 -1.56 -0.86 30.13
CA ALA A 190 -1.94 -0.38 28.80
C ALA A 190 -2.61 1.02 28.85
N ALA A 191 -3.21 1.40 29.99
CA ALA A 191 -3.89 2.68 30.13
C ALA A 191 -2.94 3.83 30.52
N SER A 192 -1.92 3.54 31.33
CA SER A 192 -1.04 4.56 31.91
C SER A 192 0.42 4.51 31.44
N GLY A 193 0.84 3.41 30.81
CA GLY A 193 2.23 3.15 30.44
C GLY A 193 3.11 2.77 31.64
N THR A 194 2.55 2.58 32.84
CA THR A 194 3.36 2.24 34.02
C THR A 194 3.92 0.82 33.89
N GLU A 195 5.22 0.65 34.07
CA GLU A 195 5.87 -0.66 34.09
C GLU A 195 5.31 -1.52 35.23
N ARG A 196 4.74 -2.68 34.89
CA ARG A 196 4.29 -3.69 35.86
C ARG A 196 5.39 -4.70 36.13
N TRP A 197 6.08 -5.14 35.07
CA TRP A 197 7.19 -6.06 35.16
C TRP A 197 8.15 -5.87 33.99
N ARG A 198 9.37 -6.39 34.17
CA ARG A 198 10.45 -6.39 33.18
C ARG A 198 11.26 -7.67 33.30
N VAL A 199 11.56 -8.29 32.17
CA VAL A 199 12.39 -9.49 32.07
C VAL A 199 13.60 -9.17 31.20
N SER A 200 14.80 -9.30 31.75
CA SER A 200 16.04 -9.14 30.98
C SER A 200 16.34 -10.40 30.18
N THR A 201 16.71 -10.21 28.91
CA THR A 201 17.21 -11.24 27.99
C THR A 201 18.72 -11.04 27.77
N GLY A 202 19.37 -11.98 27.08
CA GLY A 202 20.79 -11.90 26.74
C GLY A 202 21.10 -11.09 25.48
N GLY A 203 20.08 -10.57 24.78
CA GLY A 203 20.23 -9.81 23.56
C GLY A 203 18.98 -9.02 23.21
N ARG A 204 19.06 -8.15 22.20
CA ARG A 204 17.95 -7.31 21.72
C ARG A 204 16.69 -8.13 21.49
N VAL A 205 15.53 -7.58 21.83
CA VAL A 205 14.24 -8.22 21.59
C VAL A 205 13.53 -7.50 20.44
N ARG A 206 13.69 -8.01 19.21
CA ARG A 206 13.01 -7.50 18.01
C ARG A 206 11.75 -8.30 17.64
N SER A 207 11.64 -9.52 18.15
CA SER A 207 10.45 -10.36 18.01
C SER A 207 9.25 -9.71 18.68
N SER A 208 8.09 -9.73 18.04
CA SER A 208 6.83 -9.26 18.65
C SER A 208 6.25 -10.38 19.54
N PRO A 209 5.78 -10.07 20.77
CA PRO A 209 5.25 -11.10 21.67
C PRO A 209 3.96 -11.74 21.15
N ALA A 210 3.90 -13.06 21.11
CA ALA A 210 2.63 -13.77 20.94
C ALA A 210 2.06 -14.11 22.32
N ILE A 211 0.78 -13.84 22.56
CA ILE A 211 0.11 -14.08 23.85
C ILE A 211 -0.97 -15.14 23.68
N ALA A 212 -0.87 -16.21 24.46
CA ALA A 212 -1.91 -17.23 24.54
C ALA A 212 -1.95 -17.85 25.94
N ASN A 213 -3.15 -18.13 26.46
CA ASN A 213 -3.37 -18.81 27.74
C ASN A 213 -2.59 -18.19 28.92
N GLY A 214 -2.49 -16.86 28.98
CA GLY A 214 -1.79 -16.15 30.03
C GLY A 214 -0.26 -16.24 29.97
N VAL A 215 0.30 -16.55 28.79
CA VAL A 215 1.75 -16.60 28.54
C VAL A 215 2.09 -15.73 27.36
N ALA A 216 3.17 -14.94 27.48
CA ALA A 216 3.80 -14.25 26.38
C ALA A 216 5.02 -15.05 25.89
N TYR A 217 5.05 -15.36 24.59
CA TYR A 217 6.16 -16.03 23.91
C TYR A 217 6.94 -15.02 23.08
N VAL A 218 8.25 -14.88 23.33
CA VAL A 218 9.07 -13.83 22.71
C VAL A 218 10.46 -14.36 22.36
N GLY A 219 10.88 -14.13 21.12
CA GLY A 219 12.24 -14.45 20.66
C GLY A 219 13.24 -13.32 20.92
N SER A 220 14.49 -13.68 21.23
CA SER A 220 15.57 -12.73 21.50
C SER A 220 16.77 -12.94 20.56
N ALA A 221 17.60 -11.91 20.45
CA ALA A 221 18.85 -11.94 19.69
C ALA A 221 19.94 -12.83 20.33
N ASP A 222 19.71 -13.37 21.52
CA ASP A 222 20.57 -14.38 22.14
C ASP A 222 20.32 -15.81 21.61
N GLY A 223 19.28 -16.01 20.79
CA GLY A 223 18.90 -17.35 20.29
C GLY A 223 17.98 -18.12 21.23
N ILE A 224 17.32 -17.43 22.17
CA ILE A 224 16.41 -18.04 23.14
C ILE A 224 14.97 -17.56 22.90
N LEU A 225 14.03 -18.51 22.86
CA LEU A 225 12.61 -18.22 22.99
C LEU A 225 12.23 -18.25 24.47
N TYR A 226 11.61 -17.18 24.95
CA TYR A 226 11.16 -17.04 26.33
C TYR A 226 9.64 -17.20 26.41
N ALA A 227 9.17 -18.02 27.37
CA ALA A 227 7.77 -18.09 27.75
C ALA A 227 7.59 -17.44 29.13
N ILE A 228 6.93 -16.29 29.15
CA ILE A 228 6.82 -15.40 30.31
C ILE A 228 5.37 -15.43 30.80
N ASP A 229 5.18 -15.60 32.10
CA ASP A 229 3.88 -15.45 32.74
C ASP A 229 3.38 -14.02 32.54
N LEU A 230 2.18 -13.88 31.97
CA LEU A 230 1.64 -12.58 31.59
C LEU A 230 1.37 -11.69 32.82
N GLU A 231 0.95 -12.28 33.93
CA GLU A 231 0.54 -11.53 35.13
C GLU A 231 1.76 -11.12 35.96
N THR A 232 2.69 -12.06 36.19
CA THR A 232 3.83 -11.84 37.11
C THR A 232 5.11 -11.40 36.42
N GLY A 233 5.25 -11.65 35.12
CA GLY A 233 6.52 -11.50 34.41
C GLY A 233 7.54 -12.59 34.75
N GLU A 234 7.15 -13.66 35.45
CA GLU A 234 8.06 -14.75 35.78
C GLU A 234 8.30 -15.66 34.56
N LEU A 235 9.54 -16.14 34.42
CA LEU A 235 9.87 -17.12 33.39
C LEU A 235 9.19 -18.46 33.68
N ARG A 236 8.32 -18.92 32.79
CA ARG A 236 7.72 -20.27 32.88
C ARG A 236 8.68 -21.32 32.33
N TRP A 237 9.22 -21.08 31.15
CA TRP A 237 10.27 -21.89 30.52
C TRP A 237 11.00 -21.07 29.46
N SER A 238 12.17 -21.54 29.04
CA SER A 238 12.92 -20.99 27.91
C SER A 238 13.44 -22.12 27.02
N PHE A 239 13.58 -21.85 25.73
CA PHE A 239 14.13 -22.78 24.76
C PHE A 239 15.32 -22.15 24.03
N GLU A 240 16.50 -22.73 24.19
CA GLU A 240 17.70 -22.35 23.43
C GLU A 240 17.66 -23.02 22.06
N THR A 241 17.70 -22.22 20.99
CA THR A 241 17.82 -22.78 19.64
C THR A 241 19.24 -23.29 19.40
N GLU A 242 19.44 -24.05 18.31
CA GLU A 242 20.79 -24.46 17.92
C GLU A 242 21.69 -23.25 17.65
N GLY A 243 21.09 -22.16 17.16
CA GLY A 243 21.75 -20.86 16.97
C GLY A 243 22.40 -20.28 18.21
N ALA A 244 21.84 -20.48 19.41
CA ALA A 244 22.42 -19.97 20.65
C ALA A 244 23.85 -20.49 20.90
N SER A 245 24.18 -21.67 20.35
CA SER A 245 25.52 -22.26 20.41
C SER A 245 26.49 -21.74 19.34
N PHE A 246 26.01 -21.03 18.32
CA PHE A 246 26.84 -20.56 17.22
C PHE A 246 27.67 -19.35 17.64
N ASN A 247 28.98 -19.45 17.41
CA ASN A 247 29.86 -18.30 17.45
C ASN A 247 29.68 -17.47 16.17
N SER A 248 28.76 -16.52 16.19
CA SER A 248 28.45 -15.66 15.03
C SER A 248 29.70 -14.94 14.48
N ALA A 249 30.75 -14.76 15.29
CA ALA A 249 32.01 -14.14 14.85
C ALA A 249 32.77 -14.99 13.82
N GLU A 250 32.59 -16.31 13.84
CA GLU A 250 33.18 -17.21 12.85
C GLU A 250 32.52 -17.09 11.47
N PHE A 251 31.29 -16.56 11.42
CA PHE A 251 30.53 -16.35 10.19
C PHE A 251 30.63 -14.91 9.66
N GLY A 252 31.03 -13.96 10.52
CA GLY A 252 31.09 -12.53 10.19
C GLY A 252 29.71 -11.85 10.12
N PHE A 253 28.66 -12.52 10.60
CA PHE A 253 27.30 -11.99 10.74
C PHE A 253 26.51 -12.80 11.77
N ASP A 254 25.42 -12.22 12.27
CA ASP A 254 24.56 -12.85 13.27
C ASP A 254 23.80 -14.07 12.73
N ARG A 255 23.94 -15.20 13.44
CA ARG A 255 23.35 -16.49 13.11
C ARG A 255 22.41 -17.05 14.18
N LYS A 256 22.17 -16.30 15.25
CA LYS A 256 21.43 -16.81 16.41
C LYS A 256 20.11 -16.12 16.65
N THR A 257 19.93 -14.89 16.17
CA THR A 257 18.74 -14.11 16.50
C THR A 257 17.43 -14.78 16.09
N ILE A 258 16.48 -14.81 17.04
CA ILE A 258 15.07 -15.10 16.77
C ILE A 258 14.36 -13.77 16.47
N GLN A 259 14.34 -13.39 15.19
CA GLN A 259 13.65 -12.18 14.73
C GLN A 259 12.18 -12.45 14.37
N SER A 260 11.88 -13.70 13.99
CA SER A 260 10.51 -14.15 13.72
C SER A 260 9.66 -13.93 14.98
N SER A 261 8.48 -13.35 14.81
CA SER A 261 7.49 -13.29 15.89
C SER A 261 6.81 -14.65 15.97
N PRO A 262 6.66 -15.26 17.17
CA PRO A 262 6.04 -16.56 17.28
C PRO A 262 4.57 -16.51 16.85
N ALA A 263 4.02 -17.65 16.43
CA ALA A 263 2.58 -17.87 16.33
C ALA A 263 2.17 -19.05 17.21
N VAL A 264 1.02 -18.96 17.87
CA VAL A 264 0.53 -19.99 18.81
C VAL A 264 -0.74 -20.61 18.25
N ALA A 265 -0.76 -21.92 18.07
CA ALA A 265 -1.92 -22.65 17.59
C ALA A 265 -1.87 -24.12 18.00
N GLY A 266 -3.03 -24.70 18.31
CA GLY A 266 -3.14 -26.15 18.58
C GLY A 266 -2.24 -26.65 19.72
N GLY A 267 -1.97 -25.81 20.73
CA GLY A 267 -1.09 -26.15 21.85
C GLY A 267 0.41 -26.07 21.53
N ARG A 268 0.79 -25.58 20.34
CA ARG A 268 2.18 -25.37 19.93
C ARG A 268 2.50 -23.90 19.68
N VAL A 269 3.77 -23.56 19.88
CA VAL A 269 4.36 -22.29 19.45
C VAL A 269 5.32 -22.53 18.30
N PHE A 270 5.16 -21.75 17.22
CA PHE A 270 5.90 -21.87 15.97
C PHE A 270 6.72 -20.61 15.72
N PHE A 271 8.00 -20.77 15.36
CA PHE A 271 8.86 -19.62 15.06
C PHE A 271 10.08 -20.03 14.22
N GLY A 272 10.60 -19.06 13.46
CA GLY A 272 11.85 -19.21 12.73
C GLY A 272 13.04 -18.50 13.40
N SER A 273 14.26 -18.90 13.03
CA SER A 273 15.50 -18.32 13.55
C SER A 273 16.53 -18.09 12.44
N ARG A 274 17.54 -17.23 12.71
CA ARG A 274 18.70 -17.01 11.83
C ARG A 274 19.67 -18.20 11.79
N ASP A 275 19.47 -19.22 12.62
CA ASP A 275 20.16 -20.51 12.50
C ASP A 275 19.68 -21.35 11.31
N GLY A 276 18.65 -20.86 10.61
CA GLY A 276 18.04 -21.50 9.46
C GLY A 276 17.14 -22.67 9.82
N LYS A 277 16.60 -22.68 11.03
CA LYS A 277 15.61 -23.64 11.48
C LYS A 277 14.25 -22.97 11.66
N PHE A 278 13.21 -23.79 11.51
CA PHE A 278 11.86 -23.48 11.96
C PHE A 278 11.46 -24.48 13.02
N TYR A 279 10.98 -23.99 14.16
CA TYR A 279 10.74 -24.76 15.36
C TYR A 279 9.24 -24.83 15.67
N ALA A 280 8.81 -25.97 16.23
CA ALA A 280 7.53 -26.12 16.90
C ALA A 280 7.76 -26.70 18.30
N LEU A 281 7.31 -25.98 19.32
CA LEU A 281 7.43 -26.39 20.73
C LEU A 281 6.06 -26.56 21.35
N ASP A 282 5.97 -27.43 22.36
CA ASP A 282 4.79 -27.50 23.23
C ASP A 282 4.67 -26.21 24.07
N THR A 283 3.48 -25.61 24.08
CA THR A 283 3.23 -24.35 24.80
C THR A 283 3.35 -24.48 26.32
N SER A 284 3.06 -25.65 26.88
CA SER A 284 3.03 -25.88 28.32
C SER A 284 4.41 -26.20 28.89
N THR A 285 5.24 -26.95 28.16
CA THR A 285 6.54 -27.42 28.65
C THR A 285 7.73 -26.73 27.98
N GLY A 286 7.56 -26.15 26.79
CA GLY A 286 8.66 -25.67 25.96
C GLY A 286 9.47 -26.78 25.29
N GLU A 287 9.02 -28.04 25.38
CA GLU A 287 9.70 -29.17 24.76
C GLU A 287 9.57 -29.11 23.23
N LEU A 288 10.66 -29.47 22.54
CA LEU A 288 10.70 -29.54 21.09
C LEU A 288 9.81 -30.66 20.56
N ALA A 289 8.75 -30.30 19.86
CA ALA A 289 7.93 -31.28 19.13
C ALA A 289 8.63 -31.71 17.84
N TRP A 290 9.04 -30.73 17.03
CA TRP A 290 9.81 -30.96 15.81
C TRP A 290 10.55 -29.68 15.38
N ARG A 291 11.55 -29.83 14.51
CA ARG A 291 12.17 -28.73 13.78
C ARG A 291 12.37 -29.10 12.32
N PHE A 292 12.22 -28.11 11.44
CA PHE A 292 12.64 -28.22 10.04
C PHE A 292 13.99 -27.52 9.84
N ASP A 293 14.86 -28.11 9.02
CA ASP A 293 16.19 -27.59 8.72
C ASP A 293 16.25 -27.01 7.30
N HIS A 294 16.23 -25.69 7.18
CA HIS A 294 16.43 -24.98 5.92
C HIS A 294 17.91 -24.89 5.51
N SER A 295 18.81 -25.49 6.30
CA SER A 295 20.28 -25.41 6.20
C SER A 295 20.84 -24.05 6.64
N THR A 296 20.95 -23.10 5.71
CA THR A 296 21.64 -21.82 5.90
C THR A 296 20.77 -20.57 5.79
N PRO A 297 19.69 -20.49 4.98
CA PRO A 297 18.82 -19.33 4.90
C PRO A 297 18.21 -19.00 6.25
N TRP A 298 18.10 -17.72 6.57
CA TRP A 298 17.38 -17.31 7.76
C TRP A 298 15.87 -17.50 7.58
N VAL A 299 15.20 -17.90 8.66
CA VAL A 299 13.74 -18.00 8.72
C VAL A 299 13.23 -16.86 9.60
N VAL A 300 13.08 -15.67 9.01
CA VAL A 300 12.83 -14.42 9.78
C VAL A 300 11.42 -13.86 9.64
N SER A 301 10.66 -14.29 8.63
CA SER A 301 9.24 -13.95 8.56
C SER A 301 8.49 -14.69 9.69
N SER A 302 7.41 -14.10 10.17
CA SER A 302 6.55 -14.73 11.19
C SER A 302 5.57 -15.66 10.50
N PRO A 303 5.33 -16.87 11.02
CA PRO A 303 4.54 -17.88 10.32
C PRO A 303 3.05 -17.52 10.29
N ALA A 304 2.39 -17.88 9.19
CA ALA A 304 0.92 -17.99 9.16
C ALA A 304 0.51 -19.43 9.46
N ILE A 305 -0.45 -19.63 10.35
CA ILE A 305 -0.95 -20.96 10.71
C ILE A 305 -2.36 -21.13 10.15
N TYR A 306 -2.50 -21.90 9.07
CA TYR A 306 -3.76 -22.07 8.35
C TYR A 306 -4.01 -23.54 8.02
N GLN A 307 -5.17 -24.06 8.45
CA GLN A 307 -5.65 -25.42 8.12
C GLN A 307 -4.60 -26.53 8.25
N GLY A 308 -3.79 -26.50 9.31
CA GLY A 308 -2.74 -27.51 9.55
C GLY A 308 -1.41 -27.23 8.85
N ALA A 309 -1.27 -26.10 8.17
CA ALA A 309 -0.01 -25.65 7.58
C ALA A 309 0.58 -24.44 8.33
N ALA A 310 1.89 -24.48 8.59
CA ALA A 310 2.70 -23.33 8.96
C ALA A 310 3.43 -22.80 7.71
N ILE A 311 3.12 -21.56 7.32
CA ILE A 311 3.63 -20.96 6.08
C ILE A 311 4.60 -19.84 6.43
N VAL A 312 5.83 -19.93 5.90
CA VAL A 312 6.93 -19.03 6.24
C VAL A 312 7.80 -18.71 5.03
N GLY A 313 8.29 -17.48 4.96
CA GLY A 313 9.29 -17.00 4.00
C GLY A 313 10.72 -17.04 4.54
N THR A 314 11.67 -17.23 3.63
CA THR A 314 13.11 -17.32 3.93
C THR A 314 13.90 -16.13 3.40
N SER A 315 15.10 -15.89 3.94
CA SER A 315 16.05 -14.91 3.39
C SER A 315 16.67 -15.42 2.10
N ASP A 316 17.86 -15.99 2.16
CA ASP A 316 18.70 -16.34 1.01
C ASP A 316 18.32 -17.70 0.39
N GLY A 317 17.29 -18.34 0.96
CA GLY A 317 16.61 -19.49 0.35
C GLY A 317 15.70 -19.05 -0.79
N LEU A 318 15.22 -17.80 -0.77
CA LEU A 318 14.39 -17.20 -1.82
C LEU A 318 13.11 -18.01 -2.11
N PHE A 319 12.49 -18.55 -1.06
CA PHE A 319 11.22 -19.27 -1.18
C PHE A 319 10.27 -19.03 0.01
N LEU A 320 8.98 -19.22 -0.28
CA LEU A 320 7.94 -19.54 0.70
C LEU A 320 7.88 -21.06 0.91
N HIS A 321 7.65 -21.48 2.14
CA HIS A 321 7.56 -22.89 2.52
C HIS A 321 6.35 -23.10 3.42
N ALA A 322 5.51 -24.09 3.08
CA ALA A 322 4.46 -24.58 3.96
C ALA A 322 4.86 -25.94 4.54
N MET A 323 4.72 -26.07 5.85
CA MET A 323 5.02 -27.28 6.60
C MET A 323 3.78 -27.72 7.37
N ASP A 324 3.61 -29.02 7.53
CA ASP A 324 2.57 -29.61 8.37
C ASP A 324 2.83 -29.26 9.85
N VAL A 325 1.83 -28.70 10.54
CA VAL A 325 1.97 -28.22 11.93
C VAL A 325 2.20 -29.34 12.95
N GLU A 326 1.80 -30.56 12.63
CA GLU A 326 1.92 -31.72 13.52
C GLU A 326 3.28 -32.38 13.41
N THR A 327 3.81 -32.48 12.20
CA THR A 327 4.99 -33.30 11.87
C THR A 327 6.20 -32.50 11.42
N GLY A 328 6.01 -31.25 10.98
CA GLY A 328 7.05 -30.44 10.35
C GLY A 328 7.40 -30.87 8.93
N GLY A 329 6.67 -31.83 8.34
CA GLY A 329 6.89 -32.28 6.97
C GLY A 329 6.56 -31.19 5.95
N GLU A 330 7.35 -31.09 4.87
CA GLU A 330 7.07 -30.17 3.77
C GLU A 330 5.74 -30.52 3.09
N LEU A 331 4.85 -29.54 2.97
CA LEU A 331 3.60 -29.63 2.20
C LEU A 331 3.81 -29.11 0.78
N TRP A 332 4.39 -27.92 0.67
CA TRP A 332 4.75 -27.31 -0.61
C TRP A 332 5.79 -26.22 -0.43
N ARG A 333 6.46 -25.86 -1.53
CA ARG A 333 7.43 -24.77 -1.60
C ARG A 333 7.23 -23.98 -2.88
N TYR A 334 7.37 -22.66 -2.79
CA TYR A 334 7.31 -21.75 -3.93
C TYR A 334 8.56 -20.85 -3.99
N GLU A 335 9.30 -20.91 -5.10
CA GLU A 335 10.48 -20.08 -5.33
C GLU A 335 10.08 -18.63 -5.66
N THR A 336 10.41 -17.72 -4.75
CA THR A 336 10.13 -16.28 -4.87
C THR A 336 11.26 -15.52 -5.54
N GLY A 337 12.39 -16.14 -5.87
CA GLY A 337 13.50 -15.51 -6.60
C GLY A 337 14.20 -14.32 -5.91
N ASP A 338 13.69 -13.88 -4.75
CA ASP A 338 14.29 -12.91 -3.84
C ASP A 338 13.75 -13.15 -2.41
N ARG A 339 14.33 -12.48 -1.42
CA ARG A 339 14.08 -12.65 0.02
C ARG A 339 12.64 -12.36 0.40
N VAL A 340 12.09 -13.18 1.30
CA VAL A 340 10.74 -13.04 1.84
C VAL A 340 10.82 -12.67 3.31
N PHE A 341 11.01 -11.37 3.55
CA PHE A 341 10.99 -10.79 4.90
C PHE A 341 9.57 -10.42 5.37
N SER A 342 8.67 -10.17 4.41
CA SER A 342 7.26 -10.00 4.69
C SER A 342 6.68 -11.28 5.27
N SER A 343 5.82 -11.08 6.25
CA SER A 343 5.15 -12.10 7.02
C SER A 343 3.87 -12.50 6.27
N PRO A 344 3.67 -13.77 5.84
CA PRO A 344 2.54 -14.14 4.99
C PRO A 344 1.20 -13.90 5.68
N ALA A 345 0.18 -13.47 4.94
CA ALA A 345 -1.21 -13.36 5.42
C ALA A 345 -2.09 -14.36 4.67
N VAL A 346 -2.97 -15.07 5.37
CA VAL A 346 -3.90 -16.01 4.72
C VAL A 346 -5.33 -15.51 4.84
N SER A 347 -6.06 -15.46 3.73
CA SER A 347 -7.50 -15.18 3.71
C SER A 347 -8.16 -15.91 2.55
N GLY A 348 -9.32 -16.54 2.79
CA GLY A 348 -10.05 -17.23 1.74
C GLY A 348 -9.32 -18.40 1.07
N GLY A 349 -8.33 -19.00 1.73
CA GLY A 349 -7.48 -20.02 1.12
C GLY A 349 -6.36 -19.47 0.22
N ILE A 350 -6.10 -18.16 0.25
CA ILE A 350 -5.04 -17.51 -0.51
C ILE A 350 -3.99 -16.94 0.46
N VAL A 351 -2.72 -17.18 0.16
CA VAL A 351 -1.54 -16.62 0.83
C VAL A 351 -1.13 -15.33 0.12
N TYR A 352 -1.14 -14.23 0.83
CA TYR A 352 -0.63 -12.93 0.38
C TYR A 352 0.71 -12.63 1.02
N VAL A 353 1.72 -12.28 0.23
CA VAL A 353 3.05 -11.97 0.77
C VAL A 353 3.80 -10.94 -0.07
N GLY A 354 4.58 -10.09 0.61
CA GLY A 354 5.55 -9.21 -0.02
C GLY A 354 6.91 -9.87 -0.23
N VAL A 355 7.60 -9.50 -1.31
CA VAL A 355 8.95 -9.96 -1.64
C VAL A 355 9.87 -8.75 -1.73
N HIS A 356 11.13 -8.94 -1.30
CA HIS A 356 12.15 -7.89 -1.29
C HIS A 356 12.42 -7.27 -2.69
N SER A 357 12.16 -8.00 -3.77
CA SER A 357 12.24 -7.50 -5.15
C SER A 357 11.12 -6.52 -5.56
N GLY A 358 10.24 -6.17 -4.62
CA GLY A 358 9.08 -5.32 -4.86
C GLY A 358 7.88 -6.03 -5.45
N ARG A 359 7.83 -7.36 -5.36
CA ARG A 359 6.66 -8.15 -5.77
C ARG A 359 5.71 -8.33 -4.60
N PHE A 360 4.42 -8.36 -4.89
CA PHE A 360 3.36 -8.80 -3.99
C PHE A 360 2.68 -10.00 -4.63
N LEU A 361 2.70 -11.14 -3.95
CA LEU A 361 2.25 -12.42 -4.49
C LEU A 361 0.94 -12.84 -3.84
N ALA A 362 0.08 -13.49 -4.61
CA ALA A 362 -1.03 -14.28 -4.13
C ALA A 362 -0.85 -15.73 -4.57
N LEU A 363 -0.89 -16.67 -3.62
CA LEU A 363 -0.70 -18.08 -3.87
C LEU A 363 -1.84 -18.89 -3.25
N ASP A 364 -2.22 -19.99 -3.89
CA ASP A 364 -3.12 -20.97 -3.27
C ASP A 364 -2.49 -21.54 -1.99
N ALA A 365 -3.22 -21.50 -0.88
CA ALA A 365 -2.71 -21.95 0.42
C ALA A 365 -2.56 -23.47 0.51
N ALA A 366 -3.32 -24.24 -0.27
CA ALA A 366 -3.30 -25.69 -0.23
C ALA A 366 -2.09 -26.28 -0.96
N GLY A 367 -1.74 -25.74 -2.13
CA GLY A 367 -0.68 -26.26 -3.01
C GLY A 367 0.46 -25.30 -3.31
N GLY A 368 0.37 -24.03 -2.91
CA GLY A 368 1.42 -23.03 -3.13
C GLY A 368 1.54 -22.56 -4.59
N ALA A 369 0.53 -22.79 -5.43
CA ALA A 369 0.52 -22.33 -6.81
C ALA A 369 0.36 -20.81 -6.85
N LEU A 370 1.18 -20.11 -7.64
CA LEU A 370 1.00 -18.68 -7.87
C LEU A 370 -0.31 -18.44 -8.62
N GLU A 371 -1.21 -17.65 -8.02
CA GLU A 371 -2.45 -17.21 -8.64
C GLU A 371 -2.20 -15.92 -9.45
N TRP A 372 -1.53 -14.94 -8.84
CA TRP A 372 -1.18 -13.69 -9.48
C TRP A 372 -0.08 -12.94 -8.71
N GLU A 373 0.54 -11.96 -9.37
CA GLU A 373 1.50 -11.05 -8.76
C GLU A 373 1.26 -9.60 -9.19
N LEU A 374 1.66 -8.67 -8.31
CA LEU A 374 1.80 -7.24 -8.59
C LEU A 374 3.25 -6.80 -8.32
N ARG A 375 3.68 -5.71 -8.97
CA ARG A 375 5.05 -5.17 -8.87
C ARG A 375 5.03 -3.70 -8.47
N PHE A 376 5.92 -3.34 -7.55
CA PHE A 376 6.03 -2.01 -6.93
C PHE A 376 7.45 -1.46 -7.06
N GLY A 377 7.62 -0.17 -6.73
CA GLY A 377 8.87 0.57 -6.95
C GLY A 377 9.98 0.25 -5.94
N GLY A 378 9.66 -0.43 -4.84
CA GLY A 378 10.59 -0.76 -3.77
C GLY A 378 10.25 -2.10 -3.11
N ALA A 379 11.08 -2.55 -2.17
CA ALA A 379 10.87 -3.79 -1.45
C ALA A 379 9.53 -3.81 -0.69
N VAL A 380 8.75 -4.89 -0.82
CA VAL A 380 7.52 -5.08 -0.03
C VAL A 380 7.89 -5.89 1.20
N MET A 381 8.34 -5.19 2.24
CA MET A 381 8.78 -5.82 3.50
C MET A 381 7.71 -5.82 4.58
N SER A 382 6.73 -4.91 4.48
CA SER A 382 5.55 -4.90 5.35
C SER A 382 4.77 -6.19 5.22
N SER A 383 4.26 -6.70 6.34
CA SER A 383 3.28 -7.80 6.32
C SER A 383 1.94 -7.26 5.83
N PRO A 384 1.26 -7.94 4.88
CA PRO A 384 -0.07 -7.52 4.48
C PRO A 384 -1.13 -7.80 5.55
N VAL A 385 -2.17 -6.96 5.58
CA VAL A 385 -3.44 -7.21 6.28
C VAL A 385 -4.54 -7.34 5.23
N VAL A 386 -5.41 -8.34 5.39
CA VAL A 386 -6.55 -8.54 4.49
C VAL A 386 -7.84 -8.25 5.23
N HIS A 387 -8.68 -7.40 4.64
CA HIS A 387 -9.97 -7.03 5.23
C HIS A 387 -10.98 -6.71 4.12
N GLN A 388 -12.15 -7.37 4.14
CA GLN A 388 -13.29 -7.07 3.24
C GLN A 388 -12.91 -6.92 1.76
N GLY A 389 -12.16 -7.88 1.21
CA GLY A 389 -11.81 -7.88 -0.21
C GLY A 389 -10.68 -6.95 -0.59
N ARG A 390 -9.89 -6.50 0.38
CA ARG A 390 -8.71 -5.66 0.15
C ARG A 390 -7.52 -6.16 0.96
N ALA A 391 -6.34 -6.09 0.36
CA ALA A 391 -5.07 -6.25 1.03
C ALA A 391 -4.41 -4.88 1.20
N TYR A 392 -3.85 -4.60 2.37
CA TYR A 392 -3.12 -3.36 2.67
C TYR A 392 -1.70 -3.69 3.10
N PHE A 393 -0.71 -2.97 2.58
CA PHE A 393 0.70 -3.18 2.92
C PHE A 393 1.55 -1.94 2.63
N GLY A 394 2.66 -1.81 3.34
CA GLY A 394 3.71 -0.82 3.08
C GLY A 394 4.78 -1.29 2.09
N CYS A 395 5.46 -0.33 1.47
CA CYS A 395 6.55 -0.52 0.54
C CYS A 395 7.73 0.41 0.85
N ASP A 396 8.95 -0.05 0.55
CA ASP A 396 10.17 0.77 0.67
C ASP A 396 10.23 1.92 -0.36
N ASP A 397 9.31 1.98 -1.34
CA ASP A 397 9.11 3.18 -2.17
C ASP A 397 8.42 4.34 -1.43
N GLY A 398 8.11 4.11 -0.14
CA GLY A 398 7.49 5.05 0.77
C GLY A 398 5.98 5.11 0.69
N SER A 399 5.34 4.20 -0.05
CA SER A 399 3.89 4.16 -0.19
C SER A 399 3.23 3.09 0.68
N VAL A 400 2.02 3.38 1.12
CA VAL A 400 1.06 2.41 1.64
C VAL A 400 0.09 2.10 0.51
N TYR A 401 -0.08 0.82 0.16
CA TYR A 401 -0.97 0.40 -0.91
C TYR A 401 -2.23 -0.27 -0.34
N ALA A 402 -3.37 0.02 -0.96
CA ALA A 402 -4.58 -0.77 -0.89
C ALA A 402 -4.80 -1.47 -2.23
N VAL A 403 -4.87 -2.80 -2.18
CA VAL A 403 -5.09 -3.67 -3.33
C VAL A 403 -6.45 -4.34 -3.15
N ARG A 404 -7.38 -4.05 -4.03
CA ARG A 404 -8.65 -4.76 -4.13
C ARG A 404 -8.41 -6.16 -4.68
N LEU A 405 -9.08 -7.12 -4.09
CA LEU A 405 -9.02 -8.55 -4.41
C LEU A 405 -10.31 -8.89 -5.17
N GLU A 406 -10.18 -9.18 -6.46
CA GLU A 406 -11.32 -9.42 -7.36
C GLU A 406 -11.33 -10.85 -7.89
N ASP A 407 -12.53 -11.41 -8.07
CA ASP A 407 -12.73 -12.65 -8.82
C ASP A 407 -12.64 -12.41 -10.34
N GLY A 408 -12.17 -13.43 -11.06
CA GLY A 408 -12.15 -13.45 -12.52
C GLY A 408 -10.84 -12.91 -13.14
N PRO A 409 -10.79 -12.79 -14.48
CA PRO A 409 -9.55 -12.51 -15.19
C PRO A 409 -9.03 -11.11 -14.91
N ALA A 410 -7.70 -10.99 -14.84
CA ALA A 410 -7.01 -9.72 -14.65
C ALA A 410 -7.26 -8.74 -15.80
N PRO A 411 -7.27 -7.42 -15.52
CA PRO A 411 -7.32 -6.40 -16.54
C PRO A 411 -6.20 -6.54 -17.57
N ARG A 412 -6.52 -6.36 -18.85
CA ARG A 412 -5.52 -6.36 -19.91
C ARG A 412 -4.79 -5.02 -19.93
N ARG A 413 -3.47 -5.06 -20.05
CA ARG A 413 -2.61 -3.88 -19.98
C ARG A 413 -1.68 -3.85 -21.18
N ALA A 414 -1.62 -2.72 -21.87
CA ALA A 414 -0.82 -2.57 -23.07
C ALA A 414 -0.10 -1.22 -23.11
N VAL A 415 1.07 -1.23 -23.75
CA VAL A 415 1.79 -0.02 -24.14
C VAL A 415 1.85 0.03 -25.67
N TYR A 416 1.36 1.14 -26.24
CA TYR A 416 1.42 1.36 -27.68
C TYR A 416 2.76 1.97 -28.09
N TRP A 417 3.46 1.29 -28.99
CA TRP A 417 4.71 1.73 -29.60
C TRP A 417 4.85 1.11 -30.99
N ASP A 418 4.95 1.92 -32.03
CA ASP A 418 5.07 1.45 -33.42
C ASP A 418 6.51 1.64 -33.93
N PRO A 419 7.26 0.55 -34.19
CA PRO A 419 8.64 0.63 -34.68
C PRO A 419 8.76 1.34 -36.03
N GLU A 420 7.70 1.37 -36.84
CA GLU A 420 7.70 2.02 -38.15
C GLU A 420 7.46 3.54 -38.06
N ARG A 421 7.13 4.07 -36.87
CA ARG A 421 6.84 5.49 -36.63
C ARG A 421 7.76 6.13 -35.59
N THR A 422 9.04 5.75 -35.62
CA THR A 422 10.12 6.26 -34.72
C THR A 422 10.60 7.68 -35.06
N GLY A 423 9.78 8.47 -35.76
CA GLY A 423 10.07 9.86 -36.09
C GLY A 423 10.06 10.80 -34.87
N TRP A 424 10.01 12.11 -35.10
CA TRP A 424 9.97 13.08 -34.01
C TRP A 424 8.73 12.86 -33.12
N ASN A 425 8.96 12.73 -31.81
CA ASN A 425 7.96 12.60 -30.76
C ASN A 425 8.10 13.79 -29.80
N THR A 426 6.98 14.42 -29.46
CA THR A 426 6.93 15.57 -28.54
C THR A 426 7.48 15.21 -27.16
N PHE A 427 7.35 13.94 -26.77
CA PHE A 427 7.91 13.38 -25.56
C PHE A 427 9.27 12.68 -25.80
N ALA A 428 10.31 13.09 -25.04
CA ALA A 428 11.64 12.50 -25.13
C ALA A 428 11.79 11.31 -24.16
N GLY A 429 12.07 10.13 -24.69
CA GLY A 429 12.18 8.88 -23.89
C GLY A 429 11.05 7.89 -24.13
N HIS A 430 10.36 7.95 -25.27
CA HIS A 430 9.30 7.02 -25.66
C HIS A 430 9.74 5.55 -25.66
N GLU A 431 11.00 5.26 -26.02
CA GLU A 431 11.58 3.92 -25.85
C GLU A 431 11.69 3.53 -24.37
N GLY A 432 12.07 4.48 -23.50
CA GLY A 432 12.10 4.29 -22.06
C GLY A 432 10.72 4.01 -21.45
N VAL A 433 9.66 4.65 -21.96
CA VAL A 433 8.27 4.31 -21.58
C VAL A 433 7.94 2.90 -22.02
N ARG A 434 8.20 2.54 -23.28
CA ARG A 434 7.99 1.17 -23.79
C ARG A 434 8.68 0.15 -22.90
N ASP A 435 9.99 0.28 -22.71
CA ASP A 435 10.83 -0.66 -21.97
C ASP A 435 10.38 -0.77 -20.52
N PHE A 436 10.04 0.35 -19.90
CA PHE A 436 9.53 0.38 -18.54
C PHE A 436 8.21 -0.41 -18.44
N PHE A 437 7.21 -0.12 -19.27
CA PHE A 437 5.91 -0.79 -19.20
C PHE A 437 5.97 -2.27 -19.62
N GLU A 438 6.78 -2.62 -20.62
CA GLU A 438 7.04 -4.01 -21.00
C GLU A 438 7.66 -4.78 -19.82
N SER A 439 8.64 -4.20 -19.12
CA SER A 439 9.24 -4.81 -17.92
C SER A 439 8.26 -5.00 -16.75
N ARG A 440 7.12 -4.28 -16.78
CA ARG A 440 6.00 -4.41 -15.83
C ARG A 440 4.86 -5.30 -16.34
N GLY A 441 5.08 -6.01 -17.45
CA GLY A 441 4.14 -7.01 -18.00
C GLY A 441 3.05 -6.46 -18.92
N TYR A 442 3.22 -5.23 -19.44
CA TYR A 442 2.30 -4.68 -20.43
C TYR A 442 2.59 -5.30 -21.81
N GLU A 443 1.54 -5.62 -22.57
CA GLU A 443 1.68 -6.03 -23.97
C GLU A 443 2.19 -4.85 -24.81
N VAL A 444 3.34 -4.99 -25.50
CA VAL A 444 3.80 -3.98 -26.46
C VAL A 444 3.03 -4.16 -27.77
N LEU A 445 2.30 -3.13 -28.18
CA LEU A 445 1.42 -3.17 -29.35
C LEU A 445 1.88 -2.24 -30.46
N ASP A 446 1.97 -2.76 -31.68
CA ASP A 446 1.99 -1.95 -32.90
C ASP A 446 0.59 -1.43 -33.27
N ARG A 447 0.47 -0.67 -34.37
CA ARG A 447 -0.80 -0.04 -34.78
C ARG A 447 -1.93 -1.00 -35.15
N PHE A 448 -1.61 -2.22 -35.57
CA PHE A 448 -2.60 -3.25 -35.92
C PHE A 448 -3.00 -4.05 -34.68
N GLN A 449 -2.01 -4.37 -33.83
CA GLN A 449 -2.24 -5.02 -32.55
C GLN A 449 -3.05 -4.11 -31.60
N LEU A 450 -2.81 -2.80 -31.63
CA LEU A 450 -3.59 -1.81 -30.89
C LEU A 450 -5.08 -1.86 -31.27
N ALA A 451 -5.39 -1.83 -32.57
CA ALA A 451 -6.77 -1.92 -33.04
C ALA A 451 -7.42 -3.22 -32.57
N ARG A 452 -6.73 -4.36 -32.74
CA ARG A 452 -7.24 -5.65 -32.26
C ARG A 452 -7.44 -5.69 -30.74
N PHE A 453 -6.53 -5.11 -29.97
CA PHE A 453 -6.64 -5.03 -28.51
C PHE A 453 -7.90 -4.25 -28.10
N MET A 454 -8.11 -3.08 -28.70
CA MET A 454 -9.28 -2.25 -28.42
C MET A 454 -10.58 -2.92 -28.87
N GLU A 455 -10.59 -3.65 -30.01
CA GLU A 455 -11.75 -4.40 -30.48
C GLU A 455 -12.13 -5.56 -29.56
N VAL A 456 -11.15 -6.37 -29.13
CA VAL A 456 -11.39 -7.52 -28.23
C VAL A 456 -11.82 -7.05 -26.84
N SER A 457 -11.24 -5.96 -26.36
CA SER A 457 -11.59 -5.36 -25.07
C SER A 457 -12.98 -4.70 -25.08
N ASN A 458 -13.58 -4.48 -26.25
CA ASN A 458 -14.87 -3.84 -26.43
C ASN A 458 -16.00 -4.80 -26.01
N GLY A 459 -16.33 -4.82 -24.71
CA GLY A 459 -17.26 -5.76 -24.10
C GLY A 459 -16.74 -6.38 -22.80
N GLU A 460 -15.45 -6.28 -22.54
CA GLU A 460 -14.80 -6.60 -21.27
C GLU A 460 -14.91 -5.39 -20.34
N SER A 461 -16.13 -5.08 -19.86
CA SER A 461 -16.50 -3.93 -19.01
C SER A 461 -15.31 -3.30 -18.26
N GLY A 462 -14.73 -2.25 -18.83
CA GLY A 462 -13.72 -1.37 -18.24
C GLY A 462 -12.46 -1.98 -17.60
N ARG A 463 -12.02 -3.15 -18.05
CA ARG A 463 -10.84 -3.84 -17.49
C ARG A 463 -9.61 -3.75 -18.39
N SER A 464 -9.42 -2.68 -19.16
CA SER A 464 -8.17 -2.54 -19.91
C SER A 464 -7.65 -1.12 -20.04
N VAL A 465 -6.33 -1.04 -20.17
CA VAL A 465 -5.58 0.21 -20.35
C VAL A 465 -4.63 0.11 -21.53
N VAL A 466 -4.54 1.19 -22.28
CA VAL A 466 -3.44 1.43 -23.23
C VAL A 466 -2.69 2.69 -22.80
N VAL A 467 -1.41 2.53 -22.49
CA VAL A 467 -0.48 3.64 -22.30
C VAL A 467 0.17 3.95 -23.65
N PHE A 468 0.05 5.20 -24.09
CA PHE A 468 0.67 5.65 -25.33
C PHE A 468 2.10 6.10 -25.04
N ALA A 469 3.08 5.30 -25.46
CA ALA A 469 4.48 5.72 -25.45
C ALA A 469 4.79 6.71 -26.57
N MET A 470 3.88 6.86 -27.54
CA MET A 470 4.00 7.77 -28.66
C MET A 470 2.81 8.71 -28.76
N ASP A 471 3.05 9.91 -29.27
CA ASP A 471 2.06 10.96 -29.52
C ASP A 471 1.35 10.80 -30.89
N ASP A 472 1.43 9.61 -31.48
CA ASP A 472 0.72 9.22 -32.68
C ASP A 472 -0.52 8.41 -32.33
N LEU A 473 -1.68 8.84 -32.85
CA LEU A 473 -2.92 8.10 -32.73
C LEU A 473 -3.25 7.52 -34.11
N PRO A 474 -2.99 6.22 -34.35
CA PRO A 474 -2.99 5.68 -35.70
C PRO A 474 -4.38 5.72 -36.32
N ALA A 475 -4.43 5.85 -37.66
CA ALA A 475 -5.68 5.86 -38.43
C ALA A 475 -6.52 4.59 -38.19
N THR A 476 -5.87 3.47 -37.84
CA THR A 476 -6.53 2.20 -37.49
C THR A 476 -7.50 2.31 -36.31
N VAL A 477 -7.33 3.31 -35.43
CA VAL A 477 -8.22 3.53 -34.28
C VAL A 477 -9.01 4.85 -34.35
N THR A 478 -8.78 5.66 -35.39
CA THR A 478 -9.35 7.03 -35.57
C THR A 478 -10.10 7.29 -36.87
N ALA A 479 -10.10 6.37 -37.84
CA ALA A 479 -10.81 6.55 -39.11
C ALA A 479 -12.35 6.66 -38.95
N VAL A 480 -12.98 7.47 -39.81
CA VAL A 480 -14.38 7.94 -39.77
C VAL A 480 -15.24 7.14 -40.79
N PRO A 481 -16.52 6.74 -40.51
CA PRO A 481 -17.64 7.58 -40.02
C PRO A 481 -18.06 7.51 -38.54
N ALA A 482 -18.26 8.71 -37.96
CA ALA A 482 -18.96 9.23 -36.77
C ALA A 482 -19.47 8.35 -35.59
N ASP A 483 -19.82 7.09 -35.78
CA ASP A 483 -20.37 6.18 -34.76
C ASP A 483 -19.40 5.01 -34.46
N THR A 484 -18.25 5.03 -35.12
CA THR A 484 -17.36 3.86 -35.27
C THR A 484 -15.88 4.11 -34.93
N VAL A 485 -15.50 5.27 -34.37
CA VAL A 485 -14.12 5.50 -33.93
C VAL A 485 -13.78 4.51 -32.81
N LEU A 486 -12.93 3.53 -33.11
CA LEU A 486 -12.64 2.41 -32.22
C LEU A 486 -12.11 2.88 -30.87
N ALA A 487 -11.25 3.90 -30.84
CA ALA A 487 -10.77 4.50 -29.59
C ALA A 487 -11.93 5.08 -28.76
N ARG A 488 -12.93 5.69 -29.40
CA ARG A 488 -14.11 6.21 -28.71
C ARG A 488 -14.97 5.09 -28.15
N ARG A 489 -15.26 4.06 -28.95
CA ARG A 489 -16.04 2.89 -28.49
C ARG A 489 -15.35 2.17 -27.33
N TYR A 490 -14.03 2.04 -27.38
CA TYR A 490 -13.22 1.47 -26.31
C TYR A 490 -13.36 2.27 -25.02
N LEU A 491 -13.32 3.60 -25.09
CA LEU A 491 -13.54 4.47 -23.93
C LEU A 491 -14.99 4.39 -23.42
N ASP A 492 -15.99 4.36 -24.31
CA ASP A 492 -17.41 4.19 -23.95
C ASP A 492 -17.68 2.83 -23.29
N SER A 493 -16.89 1.79 -23.61
CA SER A 493 -16.96 0.48 -22.93
C SER A 493 -16.20 0.44 -21.59
N GLY A 494 -15.70 1.58 -21.12
CA GLY A 494 -14.93 1.71 -19.87
C GLY A 494 -13.44 1.48 -20.02
N GLY A 495 -12.92 1.33 -21.24
CA GLY A 495 -11.49 1.25 -21.49
C GLY A 495 -10.78 2.54 -21.08
N LYS A 496 -9.48 2.43 -20.82
CA LYS A 496 -8.64 3.56 -20.43
C LYS A 496 -7.55 3.83 -21.43
N ILE A 497 -7.35 5.10 -21.76
CA ILE A 497 -6.22 5.58 -22.56
C ILE A 497 -5.42 6.55 -21.70
N VAL A 498 -4.13 6.27 -21.51
CA VAL A 498 -3.18 7.20 -20.89
C VAL A 498 -2.31 7.79 -21.97
N TRP A 499 -2.40 9.11 -22.14
CA TRP A 499 -1.75 9.85 -23.21
C TRP A 499 -0.63 10.73 -22.67
N LEU A 500 0.61 10.44 -23.11
CA LEU A 500 1.84 11.13 -22.72
C LEU A 500 2.30 12.05 -23.87
N GLY A 501 1.61 13.16 -24.09
CA GLY A 501 1.82 13.94 -25.31
C GLY A 501 1.00 15.21 -25.41
N LEU A 502 1.35 16.07 -26.36
CA LEU A 502 0.39 17.05 -26.88
C LEU A 502 -0.83 16.28 -27.41
N PRO A 503 -2.04 16.85 -27.38
CA PRO A 503 -3.24 16.21 -27.90
C PRO A 503 -2.98 15.68 -29.32
N PRO A 504 -3.40 14.44 -29.61
CA PRO A 504 -3.32 13.91 -30.96
C PRO A 504 -4.05 14.84 -31.93
N LEU A 505 -3.55 14.93 -33.17
CA LEU A 505 -4.05 15.83 -34.23
C LEU A 505 -3.64 17.31 -34.13
N SER A 506 -2.93 17.72 -33.07
CA SER A 506 -2.27 19.05 -32.98
C SER A 506 -1.06 19.19 -33.93
N LEU A 507 -0.67 18.09 -34.56
CA LEU A 507 0.50 17.97 -35.41
C LEU A 507 0.06 17.48 -36.79
N GLU A 508 0.43 18.22 -37.84
CA GLU A 508 0.25 17.76 -39.22
C GLU A 508 1.33 16.73 -39.55
N ARG A 509 0.95 15.68 -40.28
CA ARG A 509 1.86 14.63 -40.71
C ARG A 509 1.74 14.36 -42.20
N ASP A 510 2.86 14.03 -42.85
CA ASP A 510 2.87 13.57 -44.25
C ASP A 510 2.38 12.11 -44.38
N ALA A 511 2.36 11.59 -45.62
CA ALA A 511 1.94 10.23 -45.92
C ALA A 511 2.80 9.15 -45.26
N ASP A 512 4.05 9.49 -44.91
CA ASP A 512 5.00 8.63 -44.22
C ASP A 512 4.89 8.79 -42.68
N GLY A 513 4.01 9.69 -42.20
CA GLY A 513 3.77 9.94 -40.78
C GLY A 513 4.75 10.93 -40.12
N ASN A 514 5.63 11.58 -40.89
CA ASN A 514 6.55 12.58 -40.36
C ASN A 514 5.80 13.88 -40.08
N ILE A 515 6.16 14.56 -38.99
CA ILE A 515 5.54 15.82 -38.63
C ILE A 515 6.01 16.92 -39.56
N THR A 516 5.07 17.57 -40.25
CA THR A 516 5.34 18.62 -41.24
C THR A 516 5.06 20.02 -40.69
N ALA A 517 4.10 20.16 -39.77
CA ALA A 517 3.74 21.43 -39.18
C ALA A 517 2.94 21.26 -37.87
N PHE A 518 2.79 22.35 -37.13
CA PHE A 518 1.85 22.42 -36.01
C PHE A 518 0.49 22.89 -36.51
N ASN A 519 -0.56 22.11 -36.25
CA ASN A 519 -1.89 22.41 -36.75
C ASN A 519 -2.65 23.35 -35.79
N ARG A 520 -2.37 24.66 -35.85
CA ARG A 520 -3.04 25.67 -35.01
C ARG A 520 -4.52 25.85 -35.32
N ASP A 521 -4.94 25.45 -36.52
CA ASP A 521 -6.31 25.56 -37.02
C ASP A 521 -7.02 24.19 -37.09
N GLY A 522 -6.41 23.15 -36.54
CA GLY A 522 -6.93 21.78 -36.52
C GLY A 522 -8.18 21.64 -35.66
N PRO A 523 -8.80 20.45 -35.61
CA PRO A 523 -9.91 20.20 -34.71
C PRO A 523 -9.49 20.53 -33.27
N ARG A 524 -10.00 21.67 -32.77
CA ARG A 524 -9.68 22.19 -31.43
C ARG A 524 -10.27 21.31 -30.34
N THR A 525 -11.32 20.56 -30.69
CA THR A 525 -12.00 19.63 -29.81
C THR A 525 -11.53 18.21 -30.11
N LEU A 526 -10.86 17.58 -29.14
CA LEU A 526 -10.50 16.17 -29.19
C LEU A 526 -11.36 15.39 -28.21
N LEU A 527 -12.07 14.37 -28.70
CA LEU A 527 -12.95 13.52 -27.90
C LEU A 527 -13.96 14.29 -27.02
N GLY A 528 -14.22 15.57 -27.30
CA GLY A 528 -15.12 16.42 -26.53
C GLY A 528 -14.44 17.35 -25.52
N VAL A 529 -13.13 17.57 -25.61
CA VAL A 529 -12.35 18.56 -24.82
C VAL A 529 -11.74 19.60 -25.76
N ASP A 530 -11.92 20.88 -25.47
CA ASP A 530 -11.37 22.00 -26.23
C ASP A 530 -9.95 22.36 -25.74
N HIS A 531 -9.00 22.27 -26.66
CA HIS A 531 -7.60 22.60 -26.47
C HIS A 531 -7.25 24.04 -26.87
N TYR A 532 -8.23 24.91 -27.12
CA TYR A 532 -8.01 26.27 -27.63
C TYR A 532 -7.05 27.16 -26.81
N ARG A 533 -6.83 26.90 -25.51
CA ARG A 533 -5.84 27.61 -24.67
C ARG A 533 -4.41 27.06 -24.81
N TYR A 534 -4.08 26.52 -25.97
CA TYR A 534 -2.75 25.99 -26.28
C TYR A 534 -1.70 27.11 -26.34
N ASP A 535 -1.07 27.37 -25.20
CA ASP A 535 0.07 28.28 -25.06
C ASP A 535 1.32 27.45 -24.78
N LEU A 536 2.31 27.51 -25.69
CA LEU A 536 3.55 26.74 -25.59
C LEU A 536 4.50 27.28 -24.50
N ASP A 537 4.04 28.24 -23.70
CA ASP A 537 4.73 28.73 -22.52
C ASP A 537 4.73 27.71 -21.38
N GLN A 538 5.75 27.79 -20.52
CA GLN A 538 5.97 26.86 -19.42
C GLN A 538 5.33 27.36 -18.13
N TYR A 539 4.34 26.63 -17.64
CA TYR A 539 3.63 26.92 -16.40
C TYR A 539 3.90 25.87 -15.33
N ALA A 540 4.02 26.32 -14.08
CA ALA A 540 4.09 25.42 -12.93
C ALA A 540 2.72 24.82 -12.65
N GLY A 541 2.64 23.50 -12.61
CA GLY A 541 1.47 22.70 -12.26
C GLY A 541 1.58 22.07 -10.89
N TYR A 542 0.47 22.01 -10.17
CA TYR A 542 0.36 21.46 -8.82
C TYR A 542 -0.70 20.36 -8.79
N PRO A 543 -0.41 19.18 -8.24
CA PRO A 543 -1.40 18.13 -8.06
C PRO A 543 -2.63 18.65 -7.30
N THR A 544 -3.81 18.21 -7.72
CA THR A 544 -5.03 18.33 -6.90
C THR A 544 -5.07 17.17 -5.92
N GLY A 545 -5.99 17.19 -4.94
CA GLY A 545 -6.20 16.03 -4.07
C GLY A 545 -6.54 14.74 -4.84
N ASP A 546 -7.27 14.84 -5.96
CA ASP A 546 -7.50 13.70 -6.86
C ASP A 546 -6.21 13.23 -7.54
N GLY A 547 -5.36 14.16 -7.98
CA GLY A 547 -4.04 13.84 -8.51
C GLY A 547 -3.17 13.13 -7.49
N GLU A 548 -3.10 13.63 -6.26
CA GLU A 548 -2.35 13.02 -5.17
C GLU A 548 -2.83 11.60 -4.89
N ARG A 549 -4.15 11.37 -4.84
CA ARG A 549 -4.74 10.02 -4.75
C ARG A 549 -4.33 9.10 -5.89
N TRP A 550 -4.13 9.65 -7.08
CA TRP A 550 -3.66 8.91 -8.26
C TRP A 550 -2.13 8.79 -8.34
N GLY A 551 -1.42 9.24 -7.29
CA GLY A 551 0.02 9.08 -7.12
C GLY A 551 0.86 10.25 -7.62
N PHE A 552 0.28 11.43 -7.85
CA PHE A 552 1.02 12.64 -8.18
C PHE A 552 1.65 13.24 -6.92
N THR A 553 2.95 13.46 -6.90
CA THR A 553 3.67 13.87 -5.68
C THR A 553 4.53 15.12 -5.84
N ASP A 554 4.69 15.63 -7.06
CA ASP A 554 5.60 16.74 -7.40
C ASP A 554 4.87 17.82 -8.20
N TRP A 555 5.50 18.99 -8.38
CA TRP A 555 5.05 20.03 -9.31
C TRP A 555 5.60 19.77 -10.72
N TRP A 556 4.83 20.14 -11.74
CA TRP A 556 5.03 19.77 -13.15
C TRP A 556 5.31 21.04 -13.95
N VAL A 557 6.13 20.96 -14.99
CA VAL A 557 6.17 22.02 -16.00
C VAL A 557 5.26 21.60 -17.13
N SER A 558 4.13 22.28 -17.27
CA SER A 558 3.22 22.08 -18.39
C SER A 558 3.45 23.13 -19.48
N VAL A 559 3.21 22.75 -20.73
CA VAL A 559 3.08 23.69 -21.85
C VAL A 559 1.67 23.70 -22.45
N SER A 560 0.69 23.24 -21.67
CA SER A 560 -0.72 23.20 -22.07
C SER A 560 -1.62 22.90 -20.87
N GLY A 561 -2.72 23.66 -20.73
CA GLY A 561 -3.80 23.38 -19.78
C GLY A 561 -5.15 23.55 -20.45
N VAL A 562 -6.14 22.72 -20.09
CA VAL A 562 -7.53 22.87 -20.54
C VAL A 562 -8.39 23.53 -19.47
N ASP A 563 -9.60 23.96 -19.83
CA ASP A 563 -10.55 24.45 -18.84
C ASP A 563 -11.00 23.30 -17.93
N VAL A 564 -10.90 23.51 -16.60
CA VAL A 564 -11.30 22.52 -15.59
C VAL A 564 -12.77 22.13 -15.71
N ALA A 565 -13.62 23.00 -16.25
CA ALA A 565 -15.05 22.71 -16.44
C ALA A 565 -15.32 21.72 -17.58
N GLU A 566 -14.34 21.48 -18.46
CA GLU A 566 -14.49 20.58 -19.59
C GLU A 566 -14.04 19.15 -19.30
N VAL A 567 -13.39 18.93 -18.16
CA VAL A 567 -12.88 17.62 -17.74
C VAL A 567 -13.68 17.09 -16.57
N THR A 568 -13.65 15.77 -16.37
CA THR A 568 -14.36 15.15 -15.24
C THR A 568 -13.58 15.32 -13.95
N THR A 569 -12.26 15.20 -14.03
CA THR A 569 -11.36 15.30 -12.88
C THR A 569 -10.08 16.01 -13.31
N ALA A 570 -9.76 17.13 -12.65
CA ALA A 570 -8.45 17.74 -12.77
C ALA A 570 -7.49 17.02 -11.81
N LEU A 571 -6.42 16.43 -12.33
CA LEU A 571 -5.37 15.76 -11.54
C LEU A 571 -4.26 16.75 -11.15
N ALA A 572 -4.06 17.81 -11.93
CA ALA A 572 -3.21 18.93 -11.58
C ALA A 572 -3.81 20.24 -12.09
N LEU A 573 -3.44 21.35 -11.46
CA LEU A 573 -3.78 22.71 -11.88
C LEU A 573 -2.51 23.53 -12.09
N ASP A 574 -2.43 24.28 -13.19
CA ASP A 574 -1.37 25.25 -13.40
C ASP A 574 -1.61 26.58 -12.66
N GLU A 575 -0.59 27.43 -12.60
CA GLU A 575 -0.66 28.76 -12.00
C GLU A 575 -1.69 29.73 -12.64
N LYS A 576 -2.26 29.37 -13.80
CA LYS A 576 -3.36 30.10 -14.46
C LYS A 576 -4.73 29.46 -14.22
N GLY A 577 -4.79 28.37 -13.46
CA GLY A 577 -6.00 27.61 -13.16
C GLY A 577 -6.44 26.67 -14.30
N GLY A 578 -5.60 26.43 -15.30
CA GLY A 578 -5.82 25.39 -16.30
C GLY A 578 -5.49 24.00 -15.76
N ALA A 579 -6.05 22.95 -16.37
CA ALA A 579 -5.77 21.56 -16.03
C ALA A 579 -4.72 20.98 -16.99
N PRO A 580 -3.44 20.90 -16.62
CA PRO A 580 -2.40 20.25 -17.44
C PRO A 580 -2.39 18.72 -17.34
N ALA A 581 -2.98 18.16 -16.30
CA ALA A 581 -3.23 16.73 -16.15
C ALA A 581 -4.67 16.50 -15.72
N TRP A 582 -5.40 15.64 -16.43
CA TRP A 582 -6.83 15.51 -16.26
C TRP A 582 -7.39 14.20 -16.82
N VAL A 583 -8.62 13.90 -16.39
CA VAL A 583 -9.43 12.76 -16.84
C VAL A 583 -10.73 13.26 -17.47
N LYS A 584 -11.09 12.71 -18.63
CA LYS A 584 -12.43 12.83 -19.20
C LYS A 584 -13.12 11.47 -19.23
N ASP A 585 -14.23 11.40 -18.52
CA ASP A 585 -15.11 10.23 -18.46
C ASP A 585 -16.07 10.22 -19.65
N TYR A 586 -16.33 9.03 -20.18
CA TYR A 586 -17.20 8.75 -21.30
C TYR A 586 -18.31 7.76 -20.95
N GLY A 587 -18.74 7.77 -19.68
CA GLY A 587 -19.80 6.90 -19.17
C GLY A 587 -19.28 5.54 -18.71
N GLY A 588 -17.96 5.42 -18.57
CA GLY A 588 -17.32 4.23 -18.02
C GLY A 588 -17.26 4.28 -16.49
N PRO A 589 -16.74 3.23 -15.85
CA PRO A 589 -16.59 3.24 -14.41
C PRO A 589 -15.56 4.27 -13.93
N VAL A 590 -15.60 4.60 -12.63
CA VAL A 590 -14.67 5.57 -12.03
C VAL A 590 -13.23 5.18 -12.34
N GLY A 591 -12.46 6.12 -12.88
CA GLY A 591 -11.05 5.94 -13.23
C GLY A 591 -10.78 5.35 -14.62
N SER A 592 -11.82 5.01 -15.38
CA SER A 592 -11.74 4.81 -16.83
C SER A 592 -11.74 6.14 -17.59
N GLY A 593 -11.65 6.08 -18.92
CA GLY A 593 -11.72 7.25 -19.79
C GLY A 593 -10.36 7.67 -20.35
N PHE A 594 -10.31 8.90 -20.86
CA PHE A 594 -9.12 9.46 -21.47
C PHE A 594 -8.37 10.30 -20.44
N VAL A 595 -7.14 9.89 -20.14
CA VAL A 595 -6.25 10.56 -19.20
C VAL A 595 -5.14 11.23 -19.98
N SER A 596 -5.07 12.56 -19.87
CA SER A 596 -3.97 13.34 -20.43
C SER A 596 -2.98 13.63 -19.31
N LEU A 597 -1.74 13.19 -19.50
CA LEU A 597 -0.62 13.48 -18.61
C LEU A 597 0.43 14.22 -19.42
N TRP A 598 0.61 15.50 -19.15
CA TRP A 598 1.63 16.29 -19.82
C TRP A 598 2.60 16.92 -18.82
N GLY A 599 3.91 16.78 -19.09
CA GLY A 599 4.98 17.42 -18.34
C GLY A 599 6.30 17.42 -19.12
N THR A 600 7.00 18.54 -19.18
CA THR A 600 8.25 18.66 -19.94
C THR A 600 9.45 18.16 -19.13
N TYR A 601 9.62 16.84 -18.99
CA TYR A 601 10.88 16.28 -18.50
C TYR A 601 11.70 15.72 -19.68
N ARG A 602 12.82 16.38 -20.00
CA ARG A 602 13.83 15.83 -20.91
C ARG A 602 15.15 15.64 -20.15
N PRO A 603 15.59 14.40 -19.87
CA PRO A 603 14.87 13.12 -19.94
C PRO A 603 13.94 12.87 -18.74
N MET A 604 12.93 12.00 -18.89
CA MET A 604 12.06 11.58 -17.77
C MET A 604 12.83 10.76 -16.74
N PRO A 605 12.87 11.18 -15.45
CA PRO A 605 13.46 10.36 -14.40
C PRO A 605 12.58 9.14 -14.12
N ALA A 606 13.16 8.06 -13.59
CA ALA A 606 12.46 6.80 -13.31
C ALA A 606 11.16 6.97 -12.49
N ARG A 607 11.15 7.92 -11.54
CA ARG A 607 9.97 8.27 -10.75
C ARG A 607 8.76 8.70 -11.59
N TYR A 608 8.99 9.32 -12.75
CA TYR A 608 7.91 9.75 -13.63
C TYR A 608 7.21 8.55 -14.28
N TYR A 609 7.97 7.54 -14.70
CA TYR A 609 7.38 6.32 -15.26
C TYR A 609 6.48 5.60 -14.23
N GLU A 610 6.90 5.57 -12.96
CA GLU A 610 6.07 5.04 -11.88
C GLU A 610 4.81 5.87 -11.64
N GLN A 611 4.87 7.21 -11.72
CA GLN A 611 3.68 8.07 -11.64
C GLN A 611 2.68 7.77 -12.78
N VAL A 612 3.17 7.64 -14.02
CA VAL A 612 2.31 7.26 -15.16
C VAL A 612 1.70 5.88 -14.94
N ARG A 613 2.49 4.91 -14.45
CA ARG A 613 2.00 3.54 -14.19
C ARG A 613 0.92 3.52 -13.14
N ARG A 614 1.12 4.25 -12.03
CA ARG A 614 0.10 4.47 -11.00
C ARG A 614 -1.18 4.93 -11.69
N VAL A 615 -1.13 6.03 -12.43
CA VAL A 615 -2.29 6.55 -13.17
C VAL A 615 -2.92 5.51 -14.11
N ALA A 616 -2.12 4.75 -14.85
CA ALA A 616 -2.61 3.72 -15.75
C ALA A 616 -3.38 2.61 -15.02
N GLU A 617 -2.91 2.21 -13.84
CA GLU A 617 -3.47 1.09 -13.08
C GLU A 617 -4.64 1.49 -12.17
N TYR A 618 -4.67 2.74 -11.72
CA TYR A 618 -5.75 3.31 -10.95
C TYR A 618 -7.09 3.23 -11.68
N GLY A 619 -8.10 2.62 -11.04
CA GLY A 619 -9.47 2.59 -11.56
C GLY A 619 -9.77 1.52 -12.63
N LEU A 620 -8.80 0.67 -13.01
CA LEU A 620 -9.03 -0.48 -13.90
C LEU A 620 -9.85 -1.61 -13.25
N GLY A 621 -11.18 -1.45 -13.23
CA GLY A 621 -12.10 -2.49 -12.76
C GLY A 621 -13.02 -2.07 -11.64
N ILE A 622 -13.17 -0.76 -11.34
CA ILE A 622 -14.17 -0.32 -10.35
C ILE A 622 -15.55 -0.68 -10.90
N ALA A 623 -16.17 -1.78 -10.45
CA ALA A 623 -17.61 -1.93 -10.62
C ALA A 623 -18.25 -0.74 -9.90
N ALA A 624 -19.14 0.00 -10.58
CA ALA A 624 -19.88 1.08 -9.96
C ALA A 624 -20.61 0.52 -8.73
N ALA A 625 -20.08 0.77 -7.54
CA ALA A 625 -20.89 0.74 -6.34
C ALA A 625 -21.90 1.87 -6.53
N GLU A 626 -23.18 1.53 -6.56
CA GLU A 626 -24.27 2.51 -6.62
C GLU A 626 -23.99 3.59 -5.56
N ARG A 627 -23.77 4.83 -6.03
CA ARG A 627 -23.54 6.00 -5.17
C ARG A 627 -24.78 6.35 -4.37
#